data_AF-A0A954BD14-F1
#
_entry.id   AF-A0A954BD14-F1
#
_cell.length_a   1.000
_cell.length_b   1.000
_cell.length_c   1.000
_cell.angle_alpha   90.00
_cell.angle_beta   90.00
_cell.angle_gamma   90.00
#
_symmetry.space_group_name_H-M   'P 1'
#
loop_
_entity.id
_entity.type
_entity.pdbx_description
1 polymer ?
#
loop_
_entity_poly.entity_id
_entity_poly.type
_entity_poly.pdbx_seq_one_letter_code
_entity_poly.pdbx_strand_id
1 'polypeptide(L)' 'METGNEVAVIFKTVPAAAEEACAMIRRLHPYETPCVVALPIDPVGSNPAFLDWIAAETKK' A
#
# COMPACT_ATOMS: atom_id res chain seq x y z
N MET A 1 8.18 6.66 27.24
CA MET A 1 8.15 6.89 25.79
C MET A 1 9.07 5.85 25.19
N GLU A 2 8.51 4.95 24.39
CA GLU A 2 9.30 3.92 23.72
C GLU A 2 9.85 4.46 22.39
N THR A 3 11.03 3.98 21.99
CA THR A 3 11.69 4.35 20.72
C THR A 3 12.29 3.10 20.09
N GLY A 4 12.12 2.93 18.78
CA GLY A 4 12.70 1.83 18.02
C GLY A 4 13.08 2.29 16.62
N ASN A 5 14.07 1.62 16.03
CA ASN A 5 14.40 1.80 14.62
C ASN A 5 13.46 0.94 13.78
N GLU A 6 12.72 1.56 12.88
CA GLU A 6 11.77 0.89 12.00
C GLU A 6 12.00 1.29 10.54
N VAL A 7 11.45 0.49 9.62
CA VAL A 7 11.47 0.79 8.19
C VAL A 7 10.05 1.01 7.72
N ALA A 8 9.71 2.25 7.34
CA ALA A 8 8.43 2.56 6.71
C ALA A 8 8.47 2.13 5.23
N VAL A 9 7.40 1.49 4.75
CA VAL A 9 7.28 1.04 3.36
C VAL A 9 6.01 1.61 2.74
N ILE A 10 6.13 2.14 1.52
CA ILE A 10 4.99 2.63 0.72
C ILE A 10 4.76 1.67 -0.44
N PHE A 11 3.72 0.85 -0.32
CA PHE A 11 3.20 0.02 -1.40
C PHE A 11 2.26 0.84 -2.30
N LYS A 12 2.32 0.60 -3.61
CA LYS A 12 1.43 1.20 -4.60
C LYS A 12 0.57 0.08 -5.18
N THR A 13 -0.73 0.26 -5.16
CA THR A 13 -1.70 -0.69 -5.69
C THR A 13 -2.97 0.06 -6.13
N VAL A 14 -3.90 -0.66 -6.75
CA VAL A 14 -5.22 -0.15 -7.11
C VAL A 14 -6.24 -0.40 -6.00
N PRO A 15 -7.32 0.39 -5.90
CA PRO A 15 -8.37 0.20 -4.89
C PRO A 15 -8.94 -1.22 -4.86
N ALA A 16 -9.08 -1.86 -6.03
CA ALA A 16 -9.60 -3.23 -6.16
C ALA A 16 -8.70 -4.30 -5.51
N ALA A 17 -7.41 -4.02 -5.29
CA ALA A 17 -6.45 -4.94 -4.67
C ALA A 17 -6.04 -4.51 -3.25
N ALA A 18 -6.54 -3.37 -2.76
CA ALA A 18 -6.13 -2.82 -1.47
C ALA A 18 -6.52 -3.71 -0.27
N GLU A 19 -7.71 -4.32 -0.31
CA GLU A 19 -8.17 -5.23 0.74
C GLU A 19 -7.31 -6.49 0.82
N GLU A 20 -7.06 -7.14 -0.33
CA GLU A 20 -6.21 -8.33 -0.44
C GLU A 20 -4.77 -8.03 0.00
N ALA A 21 -4.22 -6.88 -0.42
CA ALA A 21 -2.90 -6.44 0.01
C ALA A 21 -2.83 -6.21 1.53
N CYS A 22 -3.84 -5.55 2.12
CA CYS A 22 -3.90 -5.33 3.57
C CYS A 22 -3.94 -6.66 4.35
N ALA A 23 -4.78 -7.60 3.91
CA ALA A 23 -4.85 -8.94 4.52
C ALA A 23 -3.52 -9.68 4.44
N MET A 24 -2.85 -9.63 3.28
CA MET A 24 -1.54 -10.26 3.08
C MET A 24 -0.46 -9.64 3.95
N ILE A 25 -0.38 -8.31 4.01
CA ILE A 25 0.58 -7.59 4.86
C ILE A 25 0.35 -7.97 6.32
N ARG A 26 -0.89 -7.92 6.82
CA ARG A 26 -1.22 -8.31 8.21
C ARG A 26 -0.82 -9.75 8.52
N ARG A 27 -1.00 -10.67 7.58
CA ARG A 27 -0.64 -12.09 7.74
C ARG A 27 0.88 -12.31 7.82
N LEU A 28 1.67 -11.50 7.10
CA LEU A 28 3.12 -11.65 7.00
C LEU A 28 3.90 -10.76 7.96
N HIS A 29 3.27 -9.73 8.54
CA HIS A 29 3.96 -8.76 9.37
C HIS A 29 4.44 -9.39 10.69
N PRO A 30 5.66 -9.07 11.16
CA PRO A 30 6.16 -9.57 12.45
C PRO A 30 5.45 -9.01 13.69
N TYR A 31 4.55 -8.04 13.53
CA TYR A 31 3.87 -7.38 14.65
C TYR A 31 2.46 -7.94 14.79
N GLU A 32 1.96 -8.03 16.01
CA GLU A 32 0.59 -8.49 16.29
C GLU A 32 -0.46 -7.53 15.71
N THR A 33 -0.22 -6.22 15.82
CA THR A 33 -1.11 -5.17 15.28
C THR A 33 -0.29 -4.17 14.46
N PRO A 34 0.05 -4.48 13.19
CA PRO A 34 0.86 -3.61 12.36
C PRO A 34 0.09 -2.38 11.87
N CYS A 35 0.79 -1.26 11.69
CA CYS A 35 0.24 -0.07 11.06
C CYS A 35 0.14 -0.28 9.54
N VAL A 36 -1.07 -0.53 9.03
CA VAL A 36 -1.35 -0.66 7.60
C VAL A 36 -2.52 0.25 7.26
N VAL A 37 -2.24 1.34 6.55
CA VAL A 37 -3.23 2.40 6.25
C VAL A 37 -3.22 2.67 4.75
N ALA A 38 -4.40 2.67 4.12
CA ALA A 38 -4.57 3.08 2.74
C ALA A 38 -4.70 4.60 2.65
N LEU A 39 -3.90 5.22 1.78
CA LEU A 39 -3.99 6.65 1.47
C LEU A 39 -4.50 6.80 0.03
N PRO A 40 -5.61 7.51 -0.20
CA PRO A 40 -6.12 7.72 -1.56
C PRO A 40 -5.17 8.63 -2.36
N ILE A 41 -4.95 8.29 -3.63
CA ILE A 41 -4.15 9.09 -4.57
C ILE A 41 -5.10 9.94 -5.41
N ASP A 42 -4.81 11.24 -5.51
CA ASP A 42 -5.53 12.18 -6.38
C ASP A 42 -5.06 12.03 -7.84
N PRO A 43 -5.93 11.65 -8.79
CA PRO A 43 -5.56 11.54 -10.20
C PRO A 43 -5.16 12.86 -10.86
N VAL A 44 -5.72 14.00 -10.44
CA VAL A 44 -5.47 15.31 -11.10
C VAL A 44 -4.06 15.81 -10.82
N GLY A 45 -3.54 15.55 -9.62
CA GLY A 45 -2.18 15.92 -9.21
C GLY A 45 -1.11 14.87 -9.53
N SER A 46 -1.44 13.79 -10.23
CA SER A 46 -0.58 12.63 -10.45
C SER A 46 -0.22 12.44 -11.92
N ASN A 47 0.92 11.80 -12.19
CA ASN A 47 1.30 11.42 -13.55
C ASN A 47 0.38 10.30 -14.07
N PRO A 48 -0.47 10.54 -15.09
CA PRO A 48 -1.44 9.55 -15.56
C PRO A 48 -0.78 8.27 -16.06
N ALA A 49 0.33 8.38 -16.80
CA ALA A 49 1.03 7.21 -17.35
C ALA A 49 1.58 6.28 -16.25
N PHE A 50 1.95 6.85 -15.10
CA PHE A 50 2.40 6.06 -13.96
C PHE A 50 1.25 5.36 -13.25
N LEU A 51 0.09 6.02 -13.13
CA LEU A 51 -1.12 5.40 -12.58
C LEU A 51 -1.63 4.28 -13.48
N ASP A 52 -1.61 4.48 -14.80
CA ASP A 52 -1.97 3.45 -15.78
C ASP A 52 -1.03 2.25 -15.70
N TRP A 53 0.27 2.49 -15.52
CA TRP A 53 1.25 1.41 -15.32
C TRP A 53 0.96 0.62 -14.04
N ILE A 54 0.71 1.29 -12.89
CA ILE A 54 0.30 0.60 -11.66
C ILE A 54 -0.95 -0.24 -11.91
N ALA A 55 -1.95 0.32 -12.58
CA ALA A 55 -3.18 -0.39 -12.88
C ALA A 55 -2.96 -1.57 -13.82
N ALA A 56 -1.97 -1.54 -14.72
CA ALA A 56 -1.60 -2.66 -15.57
C ALA A 56 -0.86 -3.77 -14.81
N GLU A 57 0.09 -3.42 -13.95
CA GLU A 57 0.89 -4.37 -13.14
C GLU A 57 0.09 -5.04 -12.00
N THR A 58 -1.10 -4.54 -11.70
CA THR A 58 -1.97 -5.06 -10.63
C THR A 58 -3.21 -5.78 -11.15
N LYS A 59 -3.27 -6.07 -12.47
CA LYS A 59 -4.29 -6.95 -13.06
C LYS A 59 -4.02 -8.39 -12.65
N LYS A 60 -5.10 -9.12 -12.34
CA LYS A 60 -5.06 -10.57 -12.15
C LYS A 60 -5.00 -11.29 -13.50
#